data_AF-A0A7W7AKD1-F1
#
_entry.id   AF-A0A7W7AKD1-F1
#
_cell.length_a   1.000
_cell.length_b   1.000
_cell.length_c   1.000
_cell.angle_alpha   90.00
_cell.angle_beta   90.00
_cell.angle_gamma   90.00
#
_symmetry.space_group_name_H-M   'P 1'
#
loop_
_entity.id
_entity.type
_entity.pdbx_description
1 polymer ?
#
loop_
_entity_poly.entity_id
_entity_poly.type
_entity_poly.pdbx_seq_one_letter_code
_entity_poly.pdbx_strand_id
1 'polypeptide(L)'
;MRNLRGASLAAALAMVTAACSAGVQGSDNASMANALEAQGGVDTNGAAPGGVSLRTPAPDDIREARAGYPLQGVRIPTPSDTKTAYYLLRHRAAANGEVVAIIRHELGRTISYARVGADCQRGLFHVLGTGDTRGHAEANNAKDGPLRATTGKPLRAEMLRFICEKEGTPVPAAAS
;
A
#
# COMPACT_ATOMS: atom_id res chain seq x y z
N MET A 1 -9.84 41.09 57.22
CA MET A 1 -11.16 40.62 56.75
C MET A 1 -10.97 39.74 55.52
N ARG A 2 -11.65 38.59 55.50
CA ARG A 2 -12.01 37.71 54.36
C ARG A 2 -10.92 36.92 53.64
N ASN A 3 -10.80 35.68 54.13
CA ASN A 3 -10.54 34.45 53.40
C ASN A 3 -11.24 34.35 52.04
N LEU A 4 -10.60 33.68 51.07
CA LEU A 4 -11.28 32.92 50.02
C LEU A 4 -10.59 31.56 49.82
N ARG A 5 -11.39 30.51 50.02
CA ARG A 5 -11.13 29.09 49.73
C ARG A 5 -11.75 28.74 48.37
N GLY A 6 -11.23 27.71 47.70
CA GLY A 6 -11.91 26.97 46.62
C GLY A 6 -10.87 26.33 45.67
N ALA A 7 -10.39 25.11 45.93
CA ALA A 7 -11.00 23.79 45.64
C ALA A 7 -10.87 23.35 44.16
N SER A 8 -10.07 22.31 43.91
CA SER A 8 -10.37 21.25 42.94
C SER A 8 -9.51 20.02 43.27
N LEU A 9 -10.20 18.96 43.71
CA LEU A 9 -9.66 17.61 43.83
C LEU A 9 -9.53 17.02 42.42
N ALA A 10 -8.35 16.48 42.09
CA ALA A 10 -8.20 15.54 40.99
C ALA A 10 -7.72 14.21 41.56
N ALA A 11 -8.63 13.24 41.56
CA ALA A 11 -8.36 11.84 41.80
C ALA A 11 -7.64 11.24 40.59
N ALA A 12 -6.61 10.43 40.82
CA ALA A 12 -6.13 9.49 39.81
C ALA A 12 -5.57 8.24 40.50
N LEU A 13 -6.32 7.15 40.33
CA LEU A 13 -5.95 5.78 40.60
C LEU A 13 -4.70 5.38 39.81
N ALA A 14 -3.74 4.72 40.44
CA ALA A 14 -2.85 3.80 39.76
C ALA A 14 -2.28 2.80 40.77
N MET A 15 -2.67 1.53 40.65
CA MET A 15 -1.83 0.33 40.80
C MET A 15 -2.76 -0.88 40.91
N VAL A 16 -3.06 -1.49 39.76
CA VAL A 16 -3.54 -2.88 39.70
C VAL A 16 -2.41 -3.71 39.12
N THR A 17 -2.01 -4.66 39.94
CA THR A 17 -1.01 -5.70 39.73
C THR A 17 -1.39 -6.62 38.56
N ALA A 18 -0.44 -6.82 37.64
CA ALA A 18 -0.51 -7.87 36.64
C ALA A 18 0.15 -9.14 37.19
N ALA A 19 -0.67 -10.15 37.49
CA ALA A 19 -0.23 -11.53 37.65
C ALA A 19 -1.42 -12.44 37.31
N CYS A 20 -1.30 -13.21 36.21
CA CYS A 20 -1.84 -14.55 36.08
C CYS A 20 -1.38 -15.15 34.74
N SER A 21 -0.52 -16.16 34.85
CA SER A 21 -0.19 -17.12 33.83
C SER A 21 -1.34 -18.12 33.63
N ALA A 22 -1.35 -18.77 32.46
CA ALA A 22 -1.90 -20.10 32.12
C ALA A 22 -3.01 -20.10 31.06
N GLY A 23 -2.85 -20.97 30.08
CA GLY A 23 -3.92 -21.35 29.14
C GLY A 23 -3.44 -21.92 27.81
N VAL A 24 -2.90 -23.14 27.84
CA VAL A 24 -2.79 -24.02 26.66
C VAL A 24 -4.19 -24.53 26.29
N GLN A 25 -4.54 -24.44 25.01
CA GLN A 25 -5.52 -25.27 24.27
C GLN A 25 -5.42 -24.81 22.80
N GLY A 26 -5.16 -25.62 21.79
CA GLY A 26 -5.57 -27.00 21.56
C GLY A 26 -6.17 -27.02 20.15
N SER A 27 -5.54 -27.82 19.30
CA SER A 27 -5.89 -28.33 17.97
C SER A 27 -7.26 -27.97 17.35
N ASP A 28 -7.20 -27.58 16.06
CA ASP A 28 -7.83 -28.30 14.93
C ASP A 28 -8.21 -27.32 13.81
N ASN A 29 -7.48 -27.39 12.69
CA ASN A 29 -8.02 -27.25 11.33
C ASN A 29 -6.90 -27.55 10.31
N ALA A 30 -6.44 -28.80 10.33
CA ALA A 30 -5.76 -29.42 9.21
C ALA A 30 -6.83 -30.00 8.27
N SER A 31 -7.41 -29.18 7.41
CA SER A 31 -8.16 -29.65 6.25
C SER A 31 -8.39 -28.50 5.29
N MET A 32 -7.43 -28.36 4.36
CA MET A 32 -7.58 -28.08 2.92
C MET A 32 -6.21 -27.66 2.37
N ALA A 33 -5.22 -28.54 2.56
CA ALA A 33 -3.93 -28.48 1.88
C ALA A 33 -3.88 -29.64 0.89
N ASN A 34 -4.46 -29.46 -0.30
CA ASN A 34 -3.88 -30.04 -1.52
C ASN A 34 -4.59 -29.51 -2.77
N ALA A 35 -3.93 -28.60 -3.49
CA ALA A 35 -3.90 -28.52 -4.95
C ALA A 35 -3.25 -27.18 -5.36
N LEU A 36 -1.97 -26.98 -5.07
CA LEU A 36 -1.13 -26.08 -5.88
C LEU A 36 0.38 -26.27 -5.61
N GLU A 37 0.86 -27.51 -5.52
CA GLU A 37 2.29 -27.80 -5.67
C GLU A 37 2.57 -28.21 -7.11
N ALA A 38 2.69 -27.21 -7.98
CA ALA A 38 3.50 -27.31 -9.18
C ALA A 38 3.94 -25.91 -9.60
N GLN A 39 5.25 -25.66 -9.44
CA GLN A 39 6.05 -24.62 -10.13
C GLN A 39 6.18 -23.25 -9.43
N GLY A 40 7.23 -23.13 -8.60
CA GLY A 40 8.22 -22.05 -8.76
C GLY A 40 8.06 -20.79 -7.90
N GLY A 41 8.83 -20.71 -6.81
CA GLY A 41 9.39 -19.48 -6.26
C GLY A 41 8.41 -18.43 -5.73
N VAL A 42 7.99 -18.58 -4.47
CA VAL A 42 7.14 -17.59 -3.79
C VAL A 42 7.99 -16.41 -3.33
N ASP A 43 7.93 -15.30 -4.07
CA ASP A 43 8.18 -13.97 -3.51
C ASP A 43 7.18 -13.78 -2.36
N THR A 44 7.59 -14.03 -1.12
CA THR A 44 6.81 -13.77 0.09
C THR A 44 6.74 -12.26 0.33
N ASN A 45 5.96 -11.55 -0.49
CA ASN A 45 5.17 -10.45 0.06
C ASN A 45 4.09 -11.12 0.92
N GLY A 46 4.47 -11.52 2.14
CA GLY A 46 3.57 -12.14 3.09
C GLY A 46 2.31 -11.28 3.20
N ALA A 47 1.20 -11.82 2.74
CA ALA A 47 -0.11 -11.25 2.96
C ALA A 47 -0.35 -11.29 4.47
N ALA A 48 -0.02 -10.20 5.15
CA ALA A 48 -0.67 -9.89 6.41
C ALA A 48 -2.18 -9.80 6.12
N PRO A 49 -3.06 -10.19 7.06
CA PRO A 49 -4.48 -9.98 6.90
C PRO A 49 -4.71 -8.45 6.80
N GLY A 50 -4.89 -7.94 5.58
CA GLY A 50 -4.93 -6.50 5.27
C GLY A 50 -3.80 -5.95 4.37
N GLY A 51 -2.94 -6.80 3.79
CA GLY A 51 -1.85 -6.37 2.91
C GLY A 51 -2.32 -5.91 1.53
N VAL A 52 -2.07 -4.65 1.18
CA VAL A 52 -2.35 -4.07 -0.14
C VAL A 52 -1.21 -4.41 -1.11
N SER A 53 -1.46 -5.32 -2.05
CA SER A 53 -0.47 -5.73 -3.06
C SER A 53 -0.77 -5.12 -4.43
N LEU A 54 0.24 -4.50 -5.05
CA LEU A 54 0.13 -3.98 -6.42
C LEU A 54 0.12 -5.09 -7.48
N ARG A 55 0.73 -6.26 -7.18
CA ARG A 55 0.78 -7.40 -8.09
C ARG A 55 -0.46 -8.29 -7.98
N THR A 56 -1.03 -8.37 -6.79
CA THR A 56 -2.21 -9.19 -6.51
C THR A 56 -3.22 -8.36 -5.72
N PRO A 57 -3.96 -7.46 -6.40
CA PRO A 57 -5.03 -6.70 -5.75
C PRO A 57 -6.03 -7.65 -5.10
N ALA A 58 -6.73 -7.18 -4.06
CA ALA A 58 -7.81 -7.97 -3.47
C ALA A 58 -8.90 -8.25 -4.52
N PRO A 59 -9.64 -9.37 -4.44
CA PRO A 59 -10.70 -9.68 -5.40
C PRO A 59 -11.71 -8.53 -5.58
N ASP A 60 -12.05 -7.83 -4.50
CA ASP A 60 -12.98 -6.69 -4.51
C ASP A 60 -12.40 -5.42 -5.15
N ASP A 61 -11.08 -5.35 -5.34
CA ASP A 61 -10.38 -4.24 -6.00
C ASP A 61 -10.22 -4.46 -7.51
N ILE A 62 -10.83 -5.51 -8.07
CA ILE A 62 -10.67 -5.91 -9.46
C ILE A 62 -12.02 -5.85 -10.17
N ARG A 63 -12.01 -5.35 -11.41
CA ARG A 63 -13.15 -5.43 -12.33
C ARG A 63 -12.72 -5.80 -13.73
N GLU A 64 -13.66 -6.20 -14.57
CA GLU A 64 -13.38 -6.35 -16.00
C GLU A 64 -13.17 -5.00 -16.69
N ALA A 65 -12.21 -4.97 -17.63
CA ALA A 65 -11.97 -3.87 -18.53
C ALA A 65 -13.20 -3.67 -19.44
N ARG A 66 -13.76 -2.46 -19.44
CA ARG A 66 -14.81 -2.11 -20.40
C ARG A 66 -14.19 -1.84 -21.77
N ALA A 67 -14.58 -2.62 -22.78
CA ALA A 67 -14.16 -2.41 -24.15
C ALA A 67 -14.55 -1.00 -24.65
N GLY A 68 -13.67 -0.35 -25.40
CA GLY A 68 -13.92 0.95 -26.02
C GLY A 68 -13.83 2.17 -25.09
N TYR A 69 -13.45 2.00 -23.82
CA TYR A 69 -13.20 3.15 -22.94
C TYR A 69 -11.76 3.67 -23.16
N PRO A 70 -11.56 4.91 -23.62
CA PRO A 70 -10.22 5.44 -23.86
C PRO A 70 -9.47 5.57 -22.54
N LEU A 71 -8.33 4.89 -22.45
CA LEU A 71 -7.45 4.95 -21.30
C LEU A 71 -6.81 6.35 -21.22
N GLN A 72 -7.04 7.08 -20.13
CA GLN A 72 -6.45 8.40 -19.89
C GLN A 72 -5.16 8.30 -19.05
N GLY A 73 -4.09 7.72 -19.61
CA GLY A 73 -2.84 7.60 -18.88
C GLY A 73 -1.63 7.31 -19.75
N VAL A 74 -0.44 7.45 -19.15
CA VAL A 74 0.84 7.15 -19.79
C VAL A 74 1.36 5.82 -19.28
N ARG A 75 1.75 4.92 -20.18
CA ARG A 75 2.29 3.61 -19.81
C ARG A 75 3.60 3.76 -19.03
N ILE A 76 3.70 3.06 -17.91
CA ILE A 76 4.89 2.98 -17.06
C ILE A 76 5.76 1.81 -17.55
N PRO A 77 7.01 2.04 -17.98
CA PRO A 77 7.93 0.96 -18.30
C PRO A 77 8.27 0.13 -17.06
N THR A 78 7.89 -1.14 -17.07
CA THR A 78 8.00 -2.06 -15.92
C THR A 78 8.62 -3.39 -16.37
N PRO A 79 9.93 -3.42 -16.72
CA PRO A 79 10.57 -4.65 -17.20
C PRO A 79 10.55 -5.79 -16.17
N SER A 80 10.38 -5.50 -14.87
CA SER A 80 10.26 -6.52 -13.82
C SER A 80 8.91 -7.23 -13.74
N ASP A 81 7.87 -6.73 -14.42
CA ASP A 81 6.57 -7.39 -14.55
C ASP A 81 6.05 -7.30 -15.99
N THR A 82 6.23 -8.38 -16.74
CA THR A 82 5.80 -8.48 -18.14
C THR A 82 4.34 -8.91 -18.31
N LYS A 83 3.65 -9.28 -17.23
CA LYS A 83 2.27 -9.79 -17.27
C LYS A 83 1.26 -8.67 -17.09
N THR A 84 1.60 -7.67 -16.30
CA THR A 84 0.72 -6.55 -15.96
C THR A 84 1.14 -5.29 -16.70
N ALA A 85 0.19 -4.61 -17.34
CA ALA A 85 0.43 -3.27 -17.88
C ALA A 85 0.07 -2.21 -16.83
N TYR A 86 0.98 -1.28 -16.59
CA TYR A 86 0.82 -0.20 -15.61
C TYR A 86 0.71 1.14 -16.32
N TYR A 87 -0.24 1.97 -15.89
CA TYR A 87 -0.48 3.29 -16.48
C TYR A 87 -0.63 4.37 -15.42
N LEU A 88 0.17 5.42 -15.53
CA LEU A 88 0.04 6.61 -14.71
C LEU A 88 -1.12 7.45 -15.24
N LEU A 89 -2.19 7.58 -14.46
CA LEU A 89 -3.36 8.36 -14.84
C LEU A 89 -3.25 9.83 -14.40
N ARG A 90 -2.72 10.04 -13.19
CA ARG A 90 -2.57 11.35 -12.56
C ARG A 90 -1.45 11.31 -11.54
N HIS A 91 -0.77 12.43 -11.37
CA HIS A 91 0.18 12.69 -10.29
C HIS A 91 0.02 14.14 -9.84
N ARG A 92 0.43 14.42 -8.60
CA ARG A 92 0.56 15.77 -8.05
C ARG A 92 1.51 15.77 -6.85
N ALA A 93 2.26 16.84 -6.66
CA ALA A 93 2.88 17.15 -5.37
C ALA A 93 1.81 17.29 -4.26
N ALA A 94 2.12 16.74 -3.09
CA ALA A 94 1.36 16.88 -1.87
C ALA A 94 2.09 17.79 -0.87
N ALA A 95 1.35 18.35 0.08
CA ALA A 95 1.87 19.33 1.05
C ALA A 95 2.97 18.77 1.97
N ASN A 96 3.05 17.44 2.12
CA ASN A 96 4.07 16.73 2.88
C ASN A 96 5.37 16.46 2.09
N GLY A 97 5.51 17.00 0.88
CA GLY A 97 6.69 16.82 0.03
C GLY A 97 6.71 15.50 -0.75
N GLU A 98 5.67 14.66 -0.62
CA GLU A 98 5.49 13.47 -1.43
C GLU A 98 4.79 13.80 -2.77
N VAL A 99 4.93 12.90 -3.74
CA VAL A 99 4.11 12.86 -4.95
C VAL A 99 3.04 11.80 -4.76
N VAL A 100 1.78 12.20 -4.88
CA VAL A 100 0.65 11.28 -4.88
C VAL A 100 0.24 10.98 -6.31
N ALA A 101 0.29 9.71 -6.68
CA ALA A 101 -0.03 9.23 -8.01
C ALA A 101 -1.20 8.23 -8.00
N ILE A 102 -1.95 8.22 -9.10
CA ILE A 102 -2.97 7.22 -9.39
C ILE A 102 -2.49 6.39 -10.56
N ILE A 103 -2.41 5.09 -10.34
CA ILE A 103 -1.97 4.09 -11.31
C ILE A 103 -3.15 3.17 -11.63
N ARG A 104 -3.31 2.82 -12.91
CA ARG A 104 -4.16 1.70 -13.34
C ARG A 104 -3.30 0.51 -13.68
N HIS A 105 -3.72 -0.66 -13.22
CA HIS A 105 -3.13 -1.95 -13.54
C HIS A 105 -4.07 -2.69 -14.49
N GLU A 106 -3.50 -3.36 -15.49
CA GLU A 106 -4.24 -4.21 -16.40
C GLU A 106 -3.57 -5.58 -16.49
N LEU A 107 -4.29 -6.62 -16.11
CA LEU A 107 -3.85 -8.01 -16.16
C LEU A 107 -4.82 -8.80 -17.03
N GLY A 108 -4.48 -8.99 -18.31
CA GLY A 108 -5.39 -9.59 -19.27
C GLY A 108 -6.67 -8.76 -19.44
N ARG A 109 -7.81 -9.31 -19.02
CA ARG A 109 -9.12 -8.63 -19.08
C ARG A 109 -9.49 -7.90 -17.80
N THR A 110 -8.68 -8.01 -16.75
CA THR A 110 -8.99 -7.42 -15.45
C THR A 110 -8.22 -6.13 -15.24
N ILE A 111 -8.82 -5.21 -14.51
CA ILE A 111 -8.23 -3.92 -14.16
C ILE A 111 -8.41 -3.64 -12.67
N SER A 112 -7.44 -2.93 -12.12
CA SER A 112 -7.51 -2.35 -10.78
C SER A 112 -6.82 -0.99 -10.77
N TYR A 113 -7.03 -0.24 -9.71
CA TYR A 113 -6.47 1.08 -9.50
C TYR A 113 -5.73 1.11 -8.17
N ALA A 114 -4.63 1.84 -8.14
CA ALA A 114 -3.85 2.08 -6.94
C ALA A 114 -3.58 3.57 -6.80
N ARG A 115 -3.79 4.09 -5.59
CA ARG A 115 -3.25 5.37 -5.16
C ARG A 115 -1.96 5.10 -4.42
N VAL A 116 -0.89 5.77 -4.82
CA VAL A 116 0.46 5.56 -4.28
C VAL A 116 1.06 6.89 -3.85
N GLY A 117 1.94 6.82 -2.86
CA GLY A 117 2.78 7.95 -2.43
C GLY A 117 4.24 7.65 -2.74
N ALA A 118 4.95 8.67 -3.21
CA ALA A 118 6.35 8.62 -3.59
C ALA A 118 7.11 9.79 -2.96
N ASP A 119 8.17 9.48 -2.21
CA ASP A 119 9.15 10.46 -1.77
C ASP A 119 10.34 10.40 -2.72
N CYS A 120 10.38 11.33 -3.67
CA CYS A 120 11.39 11.33 -4.73
C CYS A 120 12.79 11.67 -4.21
N GLN A 121 12.89 12.48 -3.16
CA GLN A 121 14.18 12.86 -2.57
C GLN A 121 14.81 11.69 -1.82
N ARG A 122 13.99 10.91 -1.11
CA ARG A 122 14.46 9.80 -0.26
C ARG A 122 14.34 8.44 -0.93
N GLY A 123 13.79 8.37 -2.14
CA GLY A 123 13.60 7.12 -2.88
C GLY A 123 12.63 6.16 -2.18
N LEU A 124 11.58 6.68 -1.55
CA LEU A 124 10.60 5.89 -0.81
C LEU A 124 9.27 5.78 -1.56
N PHE A 125 8.59 4.65 -1.36
CA PHE A 125 7.33 4.34 -2.03
C PHE A 125 6.39 3.57 -1.10
N HIS A 126 5.10 3.85 -1.18
CA HIS A 126 4.04 3.04 -0.55
C HIS A 126 2.72 3.12 -1.31
N VAL A 127 1.81 2.20 -0.99
CA VAL A 127 0.45 2.20 -1.50
C VAL A 127 -0.47 2.81 -0.46
N LEU A 128 -1.26 3.80 -0.87
CA LEU A 128 -2.20 4.55 -0.04
C LEU A 128 -3.61 3.96 -0.06
N GLY A 129 -3.96 3.27 -1.16
CA GLY A 129 -5.25 2.62 -1.34
C GLY A 129 -5.35 1.91 -2.69
N THR A 130 -6.21 0.90 -2.77
CA THR A 130 -6.56 0.18 -3.99
C THR A 130 -8.07 0.23 -4.24
N GLY A 131 -8.49 -0.10 -5.45
CA GLY A 131 -9.90 -0.18 -5.80
C GLY A 131 -10.13 -0.64 -7.22
N ASP A 132 -11.33 -1.17 -7.48
CA ASP A 132 -11.81 -1.53 -8.82
C ASP A 132 -12.09 -0.31 -9.71
N THR A 133 -12.23 0.87 -9.10
CA THR A 133 -12.38 2.16 -9.78
C THR A 133 -11.39 3.19 -9.25
N ARG A 134 -11.12 4.22 -10.05
CA ARG A 134 -10.31 5.38 -9.62
C ARG A 134 -10.86 6.00 -8.32
N GLY A 135 -12.18 6.20 -8.25
CA GLY A 135 -12.83 6.81 -7.10
C GLY A 135 -12.64 5.97 -5.83
N HIS A 136 -12.73 4.65 -5.95
CA HIS A 136 -12.48 3.76 -4.82
C HIS A 136 -11.02 3.79 -4.37
N ALA A 137 -10.04 3.75 -5.29
CA ALA A 137 -8.63 3.88 -4.93
C ALA A 137 -8.30 5.23 -4.25
N GLU A 138 -9.00 6.31 -4.61
CA GLU A 138 -8.87 7.63 -3.98
C GLU A 138 -9.53 7.72 -2.60
N ALA A 139 -10.68 7.06 -2.41
CA ALA A 139 -11.41 7.05 -1.14
C ALA A 139 -10.86 6.02 -0.14
N ASN A 140 -10.20 4.97 -0.62
CA ASN A 140 -9.65 3.90 0.20
C ASN A 140 -8.46 4.41 1.04
N ASN A 141 -8.50 4.10 2.33
CA ASN A 141 -7.45 4.43 3.31
C ASN A 141 -6.67 3.18 3.77
N ALA A 142 -6.88 2.03 3.13
CA ALA A 142 -6.05 0.84 3.30
C ALA A 142 -4.64 1.15 2.79
N LYS A 143 -3.77 1.51 3.73
CA LYS A 143 -2.36 1.83 3.45
C LYS A 143 -1.52 0.56 3.55
N ASP A 144 -0.64 0.32 2.59
CA ASP A 144 0.43 -0.67 2.68
C ASP A 144 1.57 -0.17 3.60
N GLY A 145 1.21 0.25 4.81
CA GLY A 145 2.13 0.75 5.82
C GLY A 145 2.82 2.09 5.47
N PRO A 146 3.91 2.43 6.18
CA PRO A 146 4.66 3.66 5.95
C PRO A 146 5.44 3.61 4.63
N LEU A 147 5.92 4.76 4.18
CA LEU A 147 6.90 4.86 3.08
C LEU A 147 8.10 3.92 3.34
N ARG A 148 8.42 3.07 2.36
CA ARG A 148 9.53 2.12 2.43
C ARG A 148 10.50 2.31 1.27
N ALA A 149 11.77 2.02 1.51
CA ALA A 149 12.76 1.94 0.45
C ALA A 149 12.35 0.90 -0.59
N THR A 150 12.71 1.17 -1.84
CA THR A 150 12.42 0.29 -2.98
C THR A 150 13.54 -0.71 -3.28
N THR A 151 14.60 -0.74 -2.47
CA THR A 151 15.71 -1.70 -2.55
C THR A 151 15.19 -3.14 -2.54
N GLY A 152 15.60 -3.94 -3.53
CA GLY A 152 15.13 -5.32 -3.71
C GLY A 152 13.67 -5.46 -4.17
N LYS A 153 12.99 -4.36 -4.51
CA LYS A 153 11.60 -4.34 -5.00
C LYS A 153 11.55 -3.65 -6.37
N PRO A 154 11.95 -4.34 -7.46
CA PRO A 154 12.20 -3.72 -8.75
C PRO A 154 10.96 -3.00 -9.32
N LEU A 155 9.77 -3.61 -9.21
CA LEU A 155 8.53 -2.98 -9.66
C LEU A 155 8.24 -1.65 -8.96
N ARG A 156 8.48 -1.57 -7.64
CA ARG A 156 8.29 -0.32 -6.89
C ARG A 156 9.33 0.72 -7.29
N ALA A 157 10.57 0.31 -7.51
CA ALA A 157 11.64 1.21 -7.96
C ALA A 157 11.35 1.77 -9.37
N GLU A 158 10.89 0.93 -10.28
CA GLU A 158 10.49 1.32 -11.64
C GLU A 158 9.34 2.33 -11.63
N MET A 159 8.28 2.06 -10.85
CA MET A 159 7.16 2.99 -10.67
C MET A 159 7.58 4.31 -10.03
N LEU A 160 8.36 4.24 -8.94
CA LEU A 160 8.85 5.41 -8.23
C LEU A 160 9.64 6.32 -9.18
N ARG A 161 10.62 5.76 -9.90
CA ARG A 161 11.43 6.50 -10.86
C ARG A 161 10.56 7.20 -11.89
N PHE A 162 9.62 6.47 -12.51
CA PHE A 162 8.76 7.05 -13.53
C PHE A 162 7.86 8.17 -13.00
N ILE A 163 7.27 8.01 -11.82
CA ILE A 163 6.44 9.04 -11.18
C ILE A 163 7.27 10.29 -10.90
N CYS A 164 8.46 10.11 -10.33
CA CYS A 164 9.36 11.19 -9.97
C CYS A 164 9.91 11.93 -11.20
N GLU A 165 10.22 11.22 -12.28
CA GLU A 165 10.55 11.82 -13.58
C GLU A 165 9.40 12.65 -14.14
N LYS A 166 8.16 12.17 -14.01
CA LYS A 166 6.97 12.89 -14.50
C LYS A 166 6.63 14.14 -13.69
N GLU A 167 6.87 14.12 -12.38
CA GLU A 167 6.75 15.31 -11.52
C GLU A 167 7.91 16.31 -11.75
N GLY A 168 8.97 15.94 -12.48
CA GLY A 168 10.13 16.80 -12.69
C GLY A 168 11.09 16.83 -11.50
N THR A 169 10.99 15.84 -10.60
CA THR A 169 11.90 15.66 -9.46
C THR A 169 12.48 14.24 -9.49
N PRO A 170 13.47 13.96 -10.37
CA PRO A 170 14.01 12.60 -10.51
C PRO A 170 14.58 12.07 -9.19
N VAL A 171 14.47 10.76 -8.98
CA VAL A 171 15.08 10.10 -7.82
C VAL A 171 16.60 10.24 -7.94
N PRO A 172 17.31 10.63 -6.87
CA PRO A 172 18.77 10.66 -6.88
C PRO A 172 19.32 9.30 -7.33
N ALA A 173 20.29 9.31 -8.24
CA ALA A 173 21.05 8.10 -8.51
C ALA A 173 21.63 7.61 -7.17
N ALA A 174 21.33 6.37 -6.79
CA ALA A 174 21.89 5.81 -5.57
C ALA A 174 23.41 5.99 -5.62
N ALA A 175 23.98 6.67 -4.62
CA ALA A 175 25.42 6.75 -4.47
C ALA A 175 25.91 5.31 -4.27
N SER A 176 26.52 4.78 -5.33
CA SER A 176 27.14 3.46 -5.41
C SER A 176 28.21 3.26 -4.35
#